data_AF-X0Y612-F1
#
_entry.id   AF-X0Y612-F1
#
_cell.length_a   1.000
_cell.length_b   1.000
_cell.length_c   1.000
_cell.angle_alpha   90.00
_cell.angle_beta   90.00
_cell.angle_gamma   90.00
#
_symmetry.space_group_name_H-M   'P 1'
#
loop_
_entity.id
_entity.type
_entity.pdbx_description
1 polymer ?
#
loop_
_entity_poly.entity_id
_entity_poly.type
_entity_poly.pdbx_seq_one_letter_code
_entity_poly.pdbx_strand_id
1 'polypeptide(L)'
;TTLKIPSPLRTYTDGQAAVQVQGETVADALESLVEQHPDLRQHLFNGQGELRPFVNLYLNSEDIRHLQKLATPIQDEDRLMIVPSIAGGSSLVDHSAIRTNQALIISLSVIAFILNLPWLVLLVALVMAVGTALKLPGFGFVYRWLLKPLKLIKPDLLEDNPEPHWFAQGFGAVVLAIGAITLFAGASIVGWGLVWLVILLAALNLFVGFCVGCAVYYWLGRLEVPGFVQPPPEDTLP
;
A
#
# COMPACT_ATOMS: atom_id res chain seq x y z
N THR A 1 -18.44 -9.18 -27.29
CA THR A 1 -17.55 -8.41 -26.39
C THR A 1 -16.86 -9.33 -25.42
N THR A 2 -15.58 -9.11 -25.14
CA THR A 2 -14.83 -9.93 -24.18
C THR A 2 -14.86 -9.27 -22.80
N LEU A 3 -15.36 -9.99 -21.80
CA LEU A 3 -15.44 -9.52 -20.42
C LEU A 3 -14.32 -10.16 -19.58
N LYS A 4 -13.39 -9.34 -19.09
CA LYS A 4 -12.26 -9.79 -18.26
C LYS A 4 -12.68 -9.96 -16.81
N ILE A 5 -12.42 -11.15 -16.27
CA ILE A 5 -12.78 -11.55 -14.90
C ILE A 5 -11.57 -11.38 -13.97
N PRO A 6 -11.69 -10.59 -12.90
CA PRO A 6 -10.63 -10.39 -11.93
C PRO A 6 -10.42 -11.67 -11.09
N SER A 7 -9.20 -11.90 -10.62
CA SER A 7 -8.81 -13.12 -9.91
C SER A 7 -9.79 -13.56 -8.80
N PRO A 8 -10.32 -12.67 -7.92
CA PRO A 8 -11.25 -13.07 -6.87
C PRO A 8 -12.59 -13.61 -7.36
N LEU A 9 -13.03 -13.23 -8.57
CA LEU A 9 -14.30 -13.68 -9.13
C LEU A 9 -14.16 -14.94 -10.00
N ARG A 10 -12.93 -15.38 -10.31
CA ARG A 10 -12.69 -16.54 -11.18
C ARG A 10 -13.19 -17.85 -10.61
N THR A 11 -13.32 -17.96 -9.28
CA THR A 11 -13.93 -19.11 -8.62
C THR A 11 -15.38 -19.34 -9.07
N TYR A 12 -16.07 -18.28 -9.51
CA TYR A 12 -17.45 -18.33 -10.00
C TYR A 12 -17.56 -18.44 -11.53
N THR A 13 -16.43 -18.47 -12.23
CA THR A 13 -16.35 -18.60 -13.70
C THR A 13 -15.49 -19.79 -14.12
N ASP A 14 -15.44 -20.86 -13.30
CA ASP A 14 -14.63 -22.07 -13.56
C ASP A 14 -13.14 -21.78 -13.84
N GLY A 15 -12.59 -20.73 -13.21
CA GLY A 15 -11.21 -20.29 -13.41
C GLY A 15 -10.98 -19.44 -14.65
N GLN A 16 -11.99 -19.17 -15.47
CA GLN A 16 -11.86 -18.40 -16.71
C GLN A 16 -11.50 -16.93 -16.43
N ALA A 17 -10.40 -16.46 -17.01
CA ALA A 17 -9.94 -15.07 -16.89
C ALA A 17 -10.69 -14.11 -17.84
N ALA A 18 -11.39 -14.63 -18.84
CA ALA A 18 -12.18 -13.87 -19.77
C ALA A 18 -13.38 -14.73 -20.21
N VAL A 19 -14.56 -14.10 -20.28
CA VAL A 19 -15.81 -14.72 -20.72
C VAL A 19 -16.33 -13.92 -21.91
N GLN A 20 -16.85 -14.62 -22.93
CA GLN A 20 -17.52 -13.94 -24.04
C GLN A 20 -18.95 -13.61 -23.66
N VAL A 21 -19.31 -12.34 -23.81
CA VAL A 21 -20.64 -11.82 -23.50
C VAL A 21 -21.26 -11.16 -24.72
N GLN A 22 -22.58 -11.23 -24.78
CA GLN A 22 -23.41 -10.66 -25.84
C GLN A 22 -24.28 -9.55 -25.26
N GLY A 23 -24.61 -8.55 -26.08
CA GLY A 23 -25.42 -7.41 -25.65
C GLY A 23 -25.09 -6.14 -26.44
N GLU A 24 -25.98 -5.16 -26.40
CA GLU A 24 -25.78 -3.85 -27.00
C GLU A 24 -25.22 -2.84 -25.99
N THR A 25 -25.40 -3.09 -24.70
CA THR A 25 -24.94 -2.24 -23.60
C THR A 25 -24.15 -3.01 -22.54
N VAL A 26 -23.47 -2.26 -21.65
CA VAL A 26 -22.80 -2.83 -20.47
C VAL A 26 -23.79 -3.58 -19.57
N ALA A 27 -25.05 -3.12 -19.45
CA ALA A 27 -26.10 -3.83 -18.70
C ALA A 27 -26.33 -5.23 -19.29
N ASP A 28 -26.56 -5.30 -20.60
CA ASP A 28 -26.83 -6.55 -21.31
C ASP A 28 -25.64 -7.53 -21.20
N ALA A 29 -24.42 -7.01 -21.30
CA ALA A 29 -23.21 -7.80 -21.13
C ALA A 29 -23.08 -8.42 -19.73
N LEU A 30 -23.48 -7.70 -18.68
CA LEU A 30 -23.49 -8.22 -17.31
C LEU A 30 -24.62 -9.23 -17.10
N GLU A 31 -25.79 -9.02 -17.71
CA GLU A 31 -26.88 -10.00 -17.69
C GLU A 31 -26.46 -11.29 -18.39
N SER A 32 -25.87 -11.19 -19.59
CA SER A 32 -25.31 -12.33 -20.33
C SER A 32 -24.24 -13.08 -19.53
N LEU A 33 -23.40 -12.38 -18.77
CA LEU A 33 -22.42 -13.00 -17.87
C LEU A 33 -23.11 -13.80 -16.75
N VAL A 34 -24.13 -13.22 -16.12
CA VAL A 34 -24.85 -13.85 -15.01
C VAL A 34 -25.74 -15.00 -15.48
N GLU A 35 -26.25 -14.96 -16.70
CA GLU A 35 -26.95 -16.10 -17.31
C GLU A 35 -26.02 -17.30 -17.51
N GLN A 36 -24.79 -17.04 -17.96
CA GLN A 36 -23.75 -18.08 -18.12
C GLN A 36 -23.21 -18.57 -16.77
N HIS A 37 -23.11 -17.67 -15.77
CA HIS A 37 -22.55 -17.94 -14.45
C HIS A 37 -23.45 -17.39 -13.33
N PRO A 38 -24.55 -18.09 -12.96
CA PRO A 38 -25.56 -17.59 -12.02
C PRO A 38 -25.02 -17.19 -10.64
N ASP A 39 -23.99 -17.88 -10.16
CA ASP A 39 -23.38 -17.63 -8.86
C ASP A 39 -22.75 -16.23 -8.77
N LEU A 40 -22.38 -15.60 -9.89
CA LEU A 40 -21.87 -14.23 -9.89
C LEU A 40 -22.92 -13.19 -9.50
N ARG A 41 -24.21 -13.49 -9.63
CA ARG A 41 -25.29 -12.50 -9.41
C ARG A 41 -25.21 -11.86 -8.03
N GLN A 42 -25.02 -12.67 -6.99
CA GLN A 42 -24.95 -12.20 -5.60
C GLN A 42 -23.71 -11.34 -5.32
N HIS A 43 -22.64 -11.52 -6.11
CA HIS A 43 -21.37 -10.79 -5.99
C HIS A 43 -21.37 -9.48 -6.77
N LEU A 44 -22.10 -9.42 -7.89
CA LEU A 44 -22.17 -8.23 -8.74
C LEU A 44 -23.33 -7.31 -8.37
N PHE A 45 -24.48 -7.87 -8.01
CA PHE A 45 -25.72 -7.14 -7.75
C PHE A 45 -26.15 -7.23 -6.27
N ASN A 46 -26.86 -6.21 -5.80
CA ASN A 46 -27.52 -6.21 -4.49
C ASN A 46 -28.90 -6.90 -4.56
N GLY A 47 -29.59 -7.02 -3.42
CA GLY A 47 -30.93 -7.63 -3.35
C GLY A 47 -32.04 -6.87 -4.09
N GLN A 48 -31.77 -5.64 -4.54
CA GLN A 48 -32.68 -4.80 -5.33
C GLN A 48 -32.39 -4.89 -6.84
N GLY A 49 -31.40 -5.68 -7.25
CA GLY A 49 -31.00 -5.82 -8.65
C GLY A 49 -30.08 -4.71 -9.16
N GLU A 50 -29.57 -3.84 -8.29
CA GLU A 50 -28.61 -2.79 -8.67
C GLU A 50 -27.18 -3.28 -8.54
N LEU A 51 -26.28 -2.75 -9.38
CA LEU A 51 -24.86 -3.05 -9.32
C LEU A 51 -24.28 -2.57 -7.97
N ARG A 52 -23.50 -3.43 -7.30
CA ARG A 52 -22.91 -3.08 -6.01
C ARG A 52 -21.88 -1.95 -6.18
N PRO A 53 -21.78 -1.00 -5.22
CA PRO A 53 -20.88 0.16 -5.34
C PRO A 53 -19.39 -0.17 -5.48
N PHE A 54 -18.97 -1.37 -5.07
CA PHE A 54 -17.59 -1.82 -5.12
C PHE A 54 -17.23 -2.52 -6.45
N VAL A 55 -18.16 -2.63 -7.40
CA VAL A 55 -17.90 -3.22 -8.72
C VAL A 55 -17.65 -2.07 -9.69
N ASN A 56 -16.37 -1.81 -10.01
CA ASN A 56 -16.03 -0.84 -11.05
C ASN A 56 -15.93 -1.54 -12.40
N LEU A 57 -16.37 -0.87 -13.45
CA LEU A 57 -16.43 -1.39 -14.79
C LEU A 57 -15.71 -0.44 -15.75
N TYR A 58 -14.89 -1.01 -16.62
CA TYR A 58 -14.12 -0.25 -17.60
C TYR A 58 -14.37 -0.81 -18.99
N LEU A 59 -14.72 0.06 -19.94
CA LEU A 59 -14.82 -0.27 -21.36
C LEU A 59 -13.58 0.29 -22.06
N ASN A 60 -12.77 -0.57 -22.69
CA ASN A 60 -11.56 -0.18 -23.41
C ASN A 60 -10.58 0.74 -22.62
N SER A 61 -10.52 0.58 -21.30
CA SER A 61 -9.72 1.38 -20.34
C SER A 61 -10.37 2.66 -19.82
N GLU A 62 -11.61 2.97 -20.21
CA GLU A 62 -12.38 4.09 -19.67
C GLU A 62 -13.43 3.62 -18.67
N ASP A 63 -13.50 4.28 -17.52
CA ASP A 63 -14.50 3.96 -16.49
C ASP A 63 -15.89 4.36 -16.97
N ILE A 64 -16.85 3.42 -16.92
CA ILE A 64 -18.21 3.66 -17.40
C ILE A 64 -18.93 4.79 -16.65
N ARG A 65 -18.46 5.17 -15.46
CA ARG A 65 -18.99 6.30 -14.68
C ARG A 65 -18.74 7.65 -15.36
N HIS A 66 -17.72 7.73 -16.21
CA HIS A 66 -17.44 8.89 -17.07
C HIS A 66 -18.17 8.81 -18.42
N LEU A 67 -18.75 7.65 -18.74
CA LEU A 67 -19.56 7.39 -19.93
C LEU A 67 -21.07 7.46 -19.57
N GLN A 68 -21.86 6.48 -20.02
CA GLN A 68 -23.30 6.40 -19.78
C GLN A 68 -23.67 5.35 -18.71
N LYS A 69 -22.72 5.00 -17.84
CA LYS A 69 -22.86 3.95 -16.82
C LYS A 69 -23.28 2.62 -17.47
N LEU A 70 -24.28 1.93 -16.93
CA LEU A 70 -24.77 0.65 -17.45
C LEU A 70 -25.37 0.77 -18.85
N ALA A 71 -25.85 1.95 -19.24
CA ALA A 71 -26.36 2.20 -20.58
C ALA A 71 -25.25 2.48 -21.62
N THR A 72 -23.97 2.38 -21.23
CA THR A 72 -22.86 2.58 -22.16
C THR A 72 -22.95 1.53 -23.28
N PRO A 73 -23.04 1.94 -24.55
CA PRO A 73 -23.11 1.02 -25.67
C PRO A 73 -21.79 0.25 -25.81
N ILE A 74 -21.88 -1.01 -26.20
CA ILE A 74 -20.74 -1.88 -26.49
C ILE A 74 -20.78 -2.30 -27.95
N GLN A 75 -19.61 -2.41 -28.57
CA GLN A 75 -19.44 -2.87 -29.93
C GLN A 75 -18.79 -4.25 -29.95
N ASP A 76 -18.90 -4.93 -31.10
CA ASP A 76 -18.12 -6.13 -31.34
C ASP A 76 -16.62 -5.82 -31.19
N GLU A 77 -15.88 -6.77 -30.60
CA GLU A 77 -14.45 -6.64 -30.23
C GLU A 77 -14.12 -5.73 -29.03
N ASP A 78 -15.11 -5.08 -28.41
CA ASP A 78 -14.86 -4.32 -27.18
C ASP A 78 -14.35 -5.20 -26.04
N ARG A 79 -13.58 -4.56 -25.15
CA ARG A 79 -13.07 -5.16 -23.93
C ARG A 79 -13.70 -4.50 -22.72
N LEU A 80 -14.59 -5.24 -22.05
CA LEU A 80 -15.18 -4.87 -20.78
C LEU A 80 -14.36 -5.51 -19.65
N MET A 81 -14.04 -4.76 -18.60
CA MET A 81 -13.26 -5.26 -17.48
C MET A 81 -13.97 -4.96 -16.16
N ILE A 82 -14.16 -5.99 -15.35
CA ILE A 82 -14.55 -5.83 -13.95
C ILE A 82 -13.28 -5.59 -13.15
N VAL A 83 -13.17 -4.40 -12.57
CA VAL A 83 -12.15 -4.08 -11.57
C VAL A 83 -12.85 -4.12 -10.22
N PRO A 84 -12.58 -5.15 -9.40
CA PRO A 84 -13.08 -5.14 -8.04
C PRO A 84 -12.46 -3.92 -7.36
N SER A 85 -13.26 -3.11 -6.69
CA SER A 85 -12.74 -2.32 -5.58
C SER A 85 -12.29 -3.35 -4.56
N ILE A 86 -11.05 -3.81 -4.65
CA ILE A 86 -10.56 -4.93 -3.84
C ILE A 86 -10.82 -4.59 -2.37
N ALA A 87 -11.71 -5.36 -1.77
CA ALA A 87 -11.94 -5.41 -0.33
C ALA A 87 -10.77 -6.13 0.35
N GLY A 88 -9.57 -5.58 0.18
CA GLY A 88 -8.31 -6.18 0.58
C GLY A 88 -7.27 -5.12 0.82
N GLY A 89 -7.49 -4.28 1.84
CA GLY A 89 -6.46 -3.61 2.65
C GLY A 89 -5.55 -2.56 2.00
N SER A 90 -5.26 -2.63 0.70
CA SER A 90 -4.26 -1.79 0.06
C SER A 90 -4.82 -0.42 -0.21
N SER A 91 -4.59 0.49 0.75
CA SER A 91 -4.82 1.91 0.52
C SER A 91 -3.83 2.41 -0.54
N LEU A 92 -4.21 3.45 -1.29
CA LEU A 92 -3.22 4.18 -2.09
C LEU A 92 -2.22 4.84 -1.13
N VAL A 93 -0.97 4.39 -1.17
CA VAL A 93 0.12 4.89 -0.33
C VAL A 93 1.04 5.75 -1.18
N ASP A 94 1.33 6.96 -0.70
CA ASP A 94 2.28 7.87 -1.34
C ASP A 94 3.73 7.45 -1.01
N HIS A 95 4.35 6.71 -1.93
CA HIS A 95 5.72 6.21 -1.79
C HIS A 95 6.73 7.35 -1.73
N SER A 96 6.45 8.50 -2.37
CA SER A 96 7.30 9.70 -2.24
C SER A 96 7.34 10.22 -0.80
N ALA A 97 6.22 10.14 -0.06
CA ALA A 97 6.19 10.52 1.35
C ALA A 97 7.02 9.55 2.22
N ILE A 98 6.99 8.25 1.91
CA ILE A 98 7.76 7.23 2.63
C ILE A 98 9.27 7.40 2.36
N ARG A 99 9.68 7.57 1.10
CA ARG A 99 11.09 7.81 0.74
C ARG A 99 11.63 9.09 1.37
N THR A 100 10.82 10.15 1.42
CA THR A 100 11.17 11.39 2.10
C THR A 100 11.40 11.16 3.60
N ASN A 101 10.51 10.42 4.26
CA ASN A 101 10.66 10.09 5.68
C ASN A 101 11.96 9.33 5.95
N GLN A 102 12.29 8.32 5.13
CA GLN A 102 13.54 7.55 5.24
C GLN A 102 14.77 8.43 5.02
N ALA A 103 14.77 9.27 3.98
CA ALA A 103 15.87 10.18 3.69
C ALA A 103 16.13 11.16 4.85
N LEU A 104 15.07 11.67 5.48
CA LEU A 104 15.19 12.55 6.65
C LEU A 104 15.73 11.81 7.87
N ILE A 105 15.25 10.60 8.16
CA ILE A 105 15.77 9.76 9.27
C ILE A 105 17.26 9.51 9.06
N ILE A 106 17.65 9.03 7.89
CA ILE A 106 19.06 8.76 7.55
C ILE A 106 19.90 10.02 7.71
N SER A 107 19.47 11.14 7.12
CA SER A 107 20.23 12.39 7.15
C SER A 107 20.40 12.92 8.57
N LEU A 108 19.32 12.95 9.36
CA LEU A 108 19.37 13.43 10.75
C LEU A 108 20.21 12.52 11.64
N SER A 109 20.14 11.19 11.47
CA SER A 109 20.95 10.24 12.23
C SER A 109 22.44 10.31 11.85
N VAL A 110 22.77 10.52 10.58
CA VAL A 110 24.16 10.75 10.13
C VAL A 110 24.70 12.07 10.70
N ILE A 111 23.91 13.15 10.66
CA ILE A 111 24.26 14.43 11.29
C ILE A 111 24.48 14.25 12.79
N ALA A 112 23.61 13.49 13.47
CA ALA A 112 23.74 13.19 14.89
C ALA A 112 25.08 12.50 15.18
N PHE A 113 25.48 11.54 14.35
CA PHE A 113 26.77 10.85 14.48
C PHE A 113 27.97 11.79 14.27
N ILE A 114 27.99 12.51 13.14
CA ILE A 114 29.12 13.39 12.76
C ILE A 114 29.35 14.49 13.82
N LEU A 115 28.26 15.08 14.31
CA LEU A 115 28.31 16.15 15.31
C LEU A 115 28.30 15.63 16.75
N ASN A 116 28.27 14.31 16.94
CA ASN A 116 28.15 13.65 18.24
C ASN A 116 27.02 14.22 19.11
N LEU A 117 25.78 14.20 18.59
CA LEU A 117 24.58 14.74 19.23
C LEU A 117 23.59 13.61 19.62
N PRO A 118 23.77 12.94 20.76
CA PRO A 118 22.85 11.89 21.24
C PRO A 118 21.39 12.35 21.39
N TRP A 119 21.18 13.61 21.75
CA TRP A 119 19.84 14.18 21.88
C TRP A 119 19.09 14.23 20.53
N LEU A 120 19.80 14.36 19.41
CA LEU A 120 19.21 14.35 18.08
C LEU A 120 18.74 12.94 17.71
N VAL A 121 19.47 11.90 18.12
CA VAL A 121 19.04 10.51 17.99
C VAL A 121 17.74 10.28 18.78
N LEU A 122 17.69 10.77 20.02
CA LEU A 122 16.49 10.70 20.85
C LEU A 122 15.30 11.43 20.20
N LEU A 123 15.52 12.62 19.65
CA LEU A 123 14.50 13.38 18.92
C LEU A 123 13.93 12.55 17.75
N VAL A 124 14.79 11.96 16.92
CA VAL A 124 14.37 11.12 15.79
C VAL A 124 13.55 9.91 16.29
N ALA A 125 14.02 9.24 17.34
CA ALA A 125 13.31 8.10 17.94
C ALA A 125 11.91 8.50 18.44
N LEU A 126 11.79 9.65 19.12
CA LEU A 126 10.51 10.16 19.62
C LEU A 126 9.56 10.53 18.49
N VAL A 127 10.04 11.21 17.45
CA VAL A 127 9.23 11.56 16.27
C VAL A 127 8.70 10.29 15.58
N MET A 128 9.54 9.26 15.43
CA MET A 128 9.11 7.97 14.87
C MET A 128 8.10 7.27 15.77
N ALA A 129 8.31 7.27 17.09
CA ALA A 129 7.40 6.66 18.06
C ALA A 129 6.01 7.33 18.05
N VAL A 130 5.97 8.67 18.07
CA VAL A 130 4.74 9.46 17.96
C VAL A 130 4.07 9.22 16.61
N GLY A 131 4.83 9.23 15.51
CA GLY A 131 4.31 8.92 14.18
C GLY A 131 3.64 7.54 14.14
N THR A 132 4.28 6.52 14.71
CA THR A 132 3.73 5.16 14.77
C THR A 132 2.46 5.11 15.62
N ALA A 133 2.43 5.77 16.78
CA ALA A 133 1.24 5.84 17.63
C ALA A 133 0.06 6.53 16.93
N LEU A 134 0.33 7.54 16.10
CA LEU A 134 -0.67 8.28 15.33
C LEU A 134 -0.96 7.67 13.95
N LYS A 135 -0.35 6.53 13.59
CA LYS A 135 -0.45 5.89 12.26
C LYS A 135 -0.11 6.85 11.11
N LEU A 136 0.95 7.63 11.30
CA LEU A 136 1.48 8.60 10.34
C LEU A 136 2.99 8.39 10.13
N PRO A 137 3.53 8.74 8.96
CA PRO A 137 4.99 8.80 8.78
C PRO A 137 5.55 9.85 9.75
N GLY A 138 6.60 9.52 10.50
CA GLY A 138 7.16 10.38 11.55
C GLY A 138 7.49 11.79 11.07
N PHE A 139 8.20 11.91 9.95
CA PHE A 139 8.50 13.18 9.28
C PHE A 139 7.56 13.48 8.10
N GLY A 140 6.39 12.84 8.04
CA GLY A 140 5.41 13.07 6.98
C GLY A 140 4.89 14.51 6.91
N PHE A 141 4.97 15.26 8.01
CA PHE A 141 4.66 16.68 8.03
C PHE A 141 5.61 17.51 7.16
N VAL A 142 6.90 17.16 7.10
CA VAL A 142 7.90 17.86 6.25
C VAL A 142 7.52 17.71 4.79
N TYR A 143 7.18 16.50 4.37
CA TYR A 143 6.71 16.27 3.00
C TYR A 143 5.44 17.09 2.69
N ARG A 144 4.43 17.03 3.55
CA ARG A 144 3.12 17.66 3.33
C ARG A 144 3.18 19.20 3.36
N TRP A 145 3.95 19.78 4.27
CA TRP A 145 3.98 21.22 4.53
C TRP A 145 5.13 21.96 3.86
N LEU A 146 6.24 21.27 3.53
CA LEU A 146 7.40 21.89 2.90
C LEU A 146 7.56 21.44 1.45
N LEU A 147 7.73 20.14 1.20
CA LEU A 147 8.16 19.66 -0.12
C LEU A 147 7.05 19.67 -1.17
N LYS A 148 5.84 19.24 -0.79
CA LYS A 148 4.66 19.20 -1.67
C LYS A 148 4.22 20.59 -2.15
N PRO A 149 4.06 21.62 -1.29
CA PRO A 149 3.68 22.96 -1.76
C PRO A 149 4.77 23.63 -2.59
N LEU A 150 6.05 23.34 -2.31
CA LEU A 150 7.17 23.82 -3.12
C LEU A 150 7.31 23.09 -4.47
N LYS A 151 6.47 22.09 -4.76
CA LYS A 151 6.52 21.26 -5.98
C LYS A 151 7.89 20.60 -6.24
N LEU A 152 8.68 20.38 -5.18
CA LEU A 152 10.01 19.77 -5.29
C LEU A 152 9.95 18.26 -5.52
N ILE A 153 8.88 17.62 -5.06
CA ILE A 153 8.66 16.17 -5.17
C ILE A 153 7.22 15.93 -5.62
N LYS A 154 7.04 15.07 -6.63
CA LYS A 154 5.71 14.67 -7.12
C LYS A 154 5.18 13.50 -6.27
N PRO A 155 3.89 13.50 -5.90
CA PRO A 155 3.26 12.34 -5.27
C PRO A 155 3.33 11.12 -6.18
N ASP A 156 3.65 9.97 -5.60
CA ASP A 156 3.72 8.68 -6.29
C ASP A 156 2.82 7.69 -5.53
N LEU A 157 1.58 7.56 -6.00
CA LEU A 157 0.54 6.78 -5.33
C LEU A 157 0.55 5.36 -5.89
N LEU A 158 0.97 4.41 -5.07
CA LEU A 158 1.00 2.99 -5.38
C LEU A 158 0.03 2.24 -4.46
N GLU A 159 -0.54 1.15 -4.96
CA GLU A 159 -1.37 0.24 -4.15
C GLU A 159 -0.46 -0.52 -3.20
N ASP A 160 -0.59 -0.25 -1.90
CA ASP A 160 0.24 -0.88 -0.86
C ASP A 160 -0.47 -0.87 0.49
N ASN A 161 -0.09 -1.77 1.39
CA ASN A 161 -0.64 -1.85 2.73
C ASN A 161 0.13 -0.89 3.66
N PRO A 162 -0.53 0.04 4.37
CA PRO A 162 0.16 1.02 5.20
C PRO A 162 0.60 0.45 6.57
N GLU A 163 -0.04 -0.60 7.09
CA GLU A 163 0.28 -1.15 8.42
C GLU A 163 1.72 -1.68 8.56
N PRO A 164 2.26 -2.46 7.61
CA PRO A 164 3.65 -2.93 7.64
C PRO A 164 4.66 -1.79 7.77
N HIS A 165 4.40 -0.65 7.12
CA HIS A 165 5.27 0.53 7.18
C HIS A 165 5.26 1.20 8.55
N TRP A 166 4.09 1.29 9.20
CA TRP A 166 3.98 1.81 10.57
C TRP A 166 4.69 0.90 11.59
N PHE A 167 4.58 -0.42 11.40
CA PHE A 167 5.31 -1.41 12.17
C PHE A 167 6.82 -1.25 12.02
N ALA A 168 7.32 -1.15 10.78
CA ALA A 168 8.74 -0.95 10.49
C ALA A 168 9.28 0.35 11.14
N GLN A 169 8.51 1.44 11.06
CA GLN A 169 8.85 2.70 11.75
C GLN A 169 8.88 2.52 13.27
N GLY A 170 7.92 1.80 13.84
CA GLY A 170 7.88 1.54 15.28
C GLY A 170 9.09 0.74 15.76
N PHE A 171 9.46 -0.30 15.01
CA PHE A 171 10.66 -1.10 15.29
C PHE A 171 11.93 -0.23 15.26
N GLY A 172 12.09 0.60 14.23
CA GLY A 172 13.20 1.55 14.14
C GLY A 172 13.23 2.55 15.31
N ALA A 173 12.07 3.04 15.75
CA ALA A 173 11.96 3.95 16.89
C ALA A 173 12.48 3.31 18.19
N VAL A 174 12.13 2.04 18.44
CA VAL A 174 12.60 1.30 19.62
C VAL A 174 14.13 1.12 19.58
N VAL A 175 14.68 0.70 18.44
CA VAL A 175 16.12 0.51 18.29
C VAL A 175 16.88 1.83 18.49
N LEU A 176 16.40 2.93 17.91
CA LEU A 176 17.00 4.26 18.10
C LEU A 176 16.85 4.77 19.54
N ALA A 177 15.74 4.47 20.22
CA ALA A 177 15.55 4.85 21.63
C ALA A 177 16.56 4.12 22.53
N ILE A 178 16.78 2.81 22.32
CA ILE A 178 17.82 2.04 23.01
C ILE A 178 19.21 2.59 22.67
N GLY A 179 19.46 2.92 21.40
CA GLY A 179 20.68 3.58 20.96
C GLY A 179 20.92 4.90 21.70
N ALA A 180 19.91 5.77 21.79
CA ALA A 180 20.00 7.03 22.51
C ALA A 180 20.27 6.82 24.01
N ILE A 181 19.55 5.91 24.67
CA ILE A 181 19.74 5.60 26.10
C ILE A 181 21.17 5.11 26.35
N THR A 182 21.69 4.22 25.52
CA THR A 182 23.06 3.70 25.64
C THR A 182 24.12 4.78 25.39
N LEU A 183 23.88 5.72 24.45
CA LEU A 183 24.74 6.91 24.27
C LEU A 183 24.75 7.79 25.53
N PHE A 184 23.59 8.05 26.13
CA PHE A 184 23.50 8.83 27.39
C PHE A 184 24.12 8.11 28.59
N ALA A 185 24.10 6.77 28.59
CA ALA A 185 24.76 5.95 29.59
C ALA A 185 26.30 5.85 29.40
N GLY A 186 26.86 6.47 28.35
CA GLY A 186 28.29 6.47 28.07
C GLY A 186 28.79 5.26 27.26
N ALA A 187 27.91 4.33 26.87
CA ALA A 187 28.25 3.18 26.04
C ALA A 187 28.25 3.56 24.54
N SER A 188 29.16 4.46 24.14
CA SER A 188 29.15 5.10 22.82
C SER A 188 29.23 4.13 21.65
N ILE A 189 30.03 3.07 21.76
CA ILE A 189 30.19 2.07 20.69
C ILE A 189 28.87 1.34 20.43
N VAL A 190 28.20 0.90 21.49
CA VAL A 190 26.92 0.19 21.39
C VAL A 190 25.84 1.11 20.84
N GLY A 191 25.74 2.34 21.39
CA GLY A 191 24.73 3.30 20.97
C GLY A 191 24.86 3.70 19.50
N TRP A 192 26.06 4.06 19.05
CA TRP A 192 26.29 4.38 17.64
C TRP A 192 26.16 3.15 16.73
N GLY A 193 26.52 1.96 17.22
CA GLY A 193 26.30 0.70 16.49
C GLY A 193 24.82 0.46 16.17
N LEU A 194 23.93 0.68 17.14
CA LEU A 194 22.48 0.58 16.95
C LEU A 194 21.94 1.66 15.98
N VAL A 195 22.46 2.88 16.06
CA VAL A 195 22.09 3.96 15.13
C VAL A 195 22.51 3.60 13.70
N TRP A 196 23.73 3.10 13.50
CA TRP A 196 24.22 2.66 12.20
C TRP A 196 23.42 1.48 11.64
N LEU A 197 23.01 0.54 12.49
CA LEU A 197 22.11 -0.53 12.07
C LEU A 197 20.82 0.03 11.46
N VAL A 198 20.18 0.99 12.13
CA VAL A 198 18.95 1.62 11.62
C VAL A 198 19.20 2.41 10.34
N ILE A 199 20.31 3.15 10.25
CA ILE A 199 20.71 3.87 9.02
C ILE A 199 20.84 2.89 7.85
N LEU A 200 21.53 1.77 8.04
CA LEU A 200 21.74 0.77 7.00
C LEU A 200 20.43 0.12 6.54
N LEU A 201 19.55 -0.25 7.48
CA LEU A 201 18.24 -0.82 7.17
C LEU A 201 17.33 0.18 6.44
N ALA A 202 17.36 1.45 6.84
CA ALA A 202 16.62 2.51 6.16
C ALA A 202 17.18 2.79 4.75
N ALA A 203 18.51 2.78 4.60
CA ALA A 203 19.16 2.96 3.30
C ALA A 203 18.87 1.80 2.35
N LEU A 204 18.86 0.55 2.86
CA LEU A 204 18.46 -0.63 2.09
C LEU A 204 17.05 -0.46 1.52
N ASN A 205 16.11 0.03 2.31
CA ASN A 205 14.76 0.31 1.83
C ASN A 205 14.73 1.46 0.80
N LEU A 206 15.45 2.55 1.06
CA LEU A 206 15.44 3.73 0.20
C LEU A 206 16.05 3.48 -1.19
N PHE A 207 17.15 2.72 -1.26
CA PHE A 207 17.91 2.50 -2.50
C PHE A 207 17.59 1.19 -3.20
N VAL A 208 17.27 0.13 -2.46
CA VAL A 208 17.01 -1.21 -3.01
C VAL A 208 15.52 -1.53 -3.02
N GLY A 209 14.69 -0.76 -2.30
CA GLY A 209 13.26 -1.03 -2.18
C GLY A 209 12.93 -2.18 -1.23
N PHE A 210 13.91 -2.66 -0.44
CA PHE A 210 13.70 -3.78 0.47
C PHE A 210 13.55 -3.31 1.93
N CYS A 211 12.35 -3.47 2.47
CA CYS A 211 11.99 -3.10 3.84
C CYS A 211 12.04 -4.33 4.77
N VAL A 212 13.12 -4.46 5.56
CA VAL A 212 13.27 -5.58 6.52
C VAL A 212 12.12 -5.61 7.55
N GLY A 213 11.70 -4.45 8.07
CA GLY A 213 10.58 -4.39 9.03
C GLY A 213 9.27 -4.88 8.44
N CYS A 214 9.00 -4.56 7.17
CA CYS A 214 7.82 -5.02 6.45
C CYS A 214 7.87 -6.54 6.22
N ALA A 215 9.05 -7.08 5.86
CA ALA A 215 9.25 -8.53 5.74
C ALA A 215 9.00 -9.27 7.07
N VAL A 216 9.46 -8.71 8.20
CA VAL A 216 9.17 -9.26 9.54
C VAL A 216 7.66 -9.21 9.84
N TYR A 217 6.97 -8.13 9.48
CA TYR A 217 5.52 -8.03 9.63
C TYR A 217 4.79 -9.17 8.89
N TYR A 218 5.15 -9.41 7.62
CA TYR A 218 4.53 -10.47 6.82
C TYR A 218 4.90 -11.87 7.34
N TRP A 219 6.13 -12.05 7.83
CA TRP A 219 6.55 -13.30 8.46
C TRP A 219 5.73 -13.60 9.72
N LEU A 220 5.43 -12.60 10.55
CA LEU A 220 4.54 -12.75 11.72
C LEU A 220 3.11 -13.09 11.30
N GLY A 221 2.62 -12.53 10.19
CA GLY A 221 1.32 -12.89 9.64
C GLY A 221 1.25 -14.34 9.14
N ARG A 222 2.35 -14.84 8.55
CA ARG A 222 2.47 -16.27 8.17
C ARG A 222 2.45 -17.21 9.39
N LEU A 223 2.86 -16.74 10.56
CA LEU A 223 2.78 -17.46 11.83
C LEU A 223 1.42 -17.28 12.54
N GLU A 224 0.44 -16.65 11.88
CA GLU A 224 -0.92 -16.41 12.41
C GLU A 224 -0.92 -15.61 13.72
N VAL A 225 0.10 -14.74 13.92
CA VAL A 225 0.15 -13.87 15.10
C VAL A 225 -0.99 -12.85 15.02
N PRO A 226 -1.82 -12.72 16.08
CA PRO A 226 -2.95 -11.77 16.08
C PRO A 226 -2.50 -10.33 15.77
N GLY A 227 -3.16 -9.69 14.80
CA GLY A 227 -2.89 -8.31 14.39
C GLY A 227 -1.97 -8.14 13.16
N PHE A 228 -1.40 -9.23 12.64
CA PHE A 228 -0.55 -9.23 11.43
C PHE A 228 -1.28 -9.89 10.25
N VAL A 229 -2.29 -9.21 9.71
CA VAL A 229 -3.25 -9.83 8.77
C VAL A 229 -3.03 -9.45 7.30
N GLN A 230 -2.20 -8.45 7.02
CA GLN A 230 -2.06 -7.93 5.67
C GLN A 230 -1.09 -8.78 4.82
N PRO A 231 -1.47 -9.13 3.57
CA PRO A 231 -0.58 -9.84 2.66
C PRO A 231 0.49 -8.92 2.06
N PRO A 232 1.63 -9.47 1.58
CA PRO A 232 2.58 -8.73 0.77
C PRO A 232 1.99 -8.37 -0.61
N PRO A 233 2.44 -7.27 -1.25
CA PRO A 233 2.03 -6.92 -2.61
C PRO A 233 2.43 -8.00 -3.65
N GLU A 234 1.63 -8.17 -4.70
CA GLU A 234 1.76 -9.25 -5.71
C GLU A 234 3.15 -9.30 -6.40
N ASP A 235 3.86 -8.17 -6.46
CA ASP A 235 5.17 -8.03 -7.14
C ASP A 235 6.38 -7.99 -6.18
N THR A 236 6.20 -8.31 -4.89
CA THR A 236 7.31 -8.29 -3.92
C THR A 236 7.96 -9.67 -3.75
N LEU A 237 9.31 -9.69 -3.69
CA LEU A 237 10.07 -10.93 -3.47
C LEU A 237 9.74 -11.51 -2.08
N PRO A 238 9.55 -12.85 -1.97
CA PRO A 238 9.18 -13.53 -0.73
C PRO A 238 10.23 -13.48 0.37
#